data_AF-A0A5N9FNK4-F1
#
_entry.id   AF-A0A5N9FNK4-F1
#
_cell.length_a   1.000
_cell.length_b   1.000
_cell.length_c   1.000
_cell.angle_alpha   90.00
_cell.angle_beta   90.00
_cell.angle_gamma   90.00
#
_symmetry.space_group_name_H-M   'P 1'
#
loop_
_entity.id
_entity.type
_entity.pdbx_description
1 polymer ?
#
loop_
_entity_poly.entity_id
_entity_poly.type
_entity_poly.pdbx_seq_one_letter_code
_entity_poly.pdbx_strand_id
1 'polypeptide(L)' 'MSIPNETLKAMIRDYNGIELSDEELELVRPELESYFAELKKLEDLDLSDVFSGRLMHIPE' A
#
# COMPACT_ATOMS: atom_id res chain seq x y z
N MET A 1 -7.31 -4.75 9.15
CA MET A 1 -7.39 -3.43 9.81
C MET A 1 -8.20 -2.60 8.87
N SER A 2 -9.40 -2.17 9.24
CA SER A 2 -10.22 -1.41 8.29
C SER A 2 -9.92 0.07 8.42
N ILE A 3 -9.57 0.70 7.30
CA ILE A 3 -9.29 2.13 7.23
C ILE A 3 -10.64 2.87 7.15
N PRO A 4 -10.88 3.89 8.01
CA PRO A 4 -12.08 4.72 7.91
C PRO A 4 -12.16 5.46 6.57
N ASN A 5 -13.38 5.70 6.06
CA ASN A 5 -13.59 6.43 4.81
C ASN A 5 -12.94 7.81 4.81
N GLU A 6 -13.00 8.52 5.94
CA GLU A 6 -12.36 9.82 6.07
C GLU A 6 -10.84 9.76 5.84
N THR A 7 -10.19 8.69 6.29
CA THR A 7 -8.76 8.47 6.04
C THR A 7 -8.49 8.16 4.57
N LEU A 8 -9.33 7.32 3.93
CA LEU A 8 -9.19 7.03 2.49
C LEU A 8 -9.39 8.29 1.64
N LYS A 9 -10.40 9.10 1.95
CA LYS A 9 -10.64 10.39 1.28
C LYS A 9 -9.48 11.36 1.47
N ALA A 10 -8.91 11.44 2.67
CA ALA A 10 -7.73 12.25 2.93
C ALA A 10 -6.52 11.78 2.09
N MET A 11 -6.28 10.46 2.01
CA MET A 11 -5.21 9.90 1.18
C MET A 11 -5.43 10.20 -0.31
N ILE A 12 -6.65 9.99 -0.83
CA ILE A 12 -7.00 10.32 -2.21
C ILE A 12 -6.67 11.78 -2.51
N ARG A 13 -7.04 12.70 -1.62
CA ARG A 13 -6.73 14.13 -1.78
C ARG A 13 -5.22 14.40 -1.76
N ASP A 14 -4.50 13.82 -0.81
CA ASP A 14 -3.07 14.09 -0.61
C ASP A 14 -2.20 13.51 -1.74
N TYR A 15 -2.68 12.46 -2.42
CA TYR A 15 -2.00 11.84 -3.58
C TYR A 15 -2.54 12.32 -4.95
N ASN A 16 -3.35 13.39 -5.00
CA ASN A 16 -4.01 13.87 -6.22
C ASN A 16 -4.80 12.76 -6.96
N GLY A 17 -5.46 11.90 -6.20
CA GLY A 17 -6.31 10.83 -6.69
C GLY A 17 -7.67 11.32 -7.19
N ILE A 18 -8.48 10.36 -7.62
CA ILE A 18 -9.86 10.61 -8.10
C ILE A 18 -10.77 10.68 -6.88
N GLU A 19 -11.53 11.77 -6.72
CA GLU A 19 -12.54 11.88 -5.67
C GLU A 19 -13.61 10.80 -5.86
N LEU A 20 -13.89 10.08 -4.77
CA LEU A 20 -14.91 9.03 -4.72
C LEU A 20 -15.95 9.39 -3.66
N SER A 21 -17.21 9.13 -3.97
CA SER A 21 -18.30 9.15 -3.00
C SER A 21 -18.17 8.00 -2.00
N ASP A 22 -18.90 8.08 -0.88
CA ASP A 22 -18.91 6.99 0.11
C ASP A 22 -19.45 5.68 -0.49
N GLU A 23 -20.44 5.75 -1.38
CA GLU A 23 -20.97 4.58 -2.07
C GLU A 23 -19.92 3.92 -2.97
N GLU A 24 -19.13 4.71 -3.70
CA GLU A 24 -18.04 4.20 -4.53
C GLU A 24 -16.88 3.64 -3.69
N LEU A 25 -16.60 4.25 -2.54
CA LEU A 25 -15.60 3.73 -1.59
C LEU A 25 -15.98 2.35 -1.04
N GLU A 26 -17.27 2.11 -0.76
CA GLU A 26 -17.73 0.79 -0.34
C GLU A 26 -17.59 -0.27 -1.45
N LEU A 27 -17.74 0.12 -2.72
CA LEU A 27 -17.54 -0.81 -3.84
C LEU A 27 -16.08 -1.25 -3.98
N VAL A 28 -15.12 -0.37 -3.72
CA VAL A 28 -13.68 -0.67 -3.83
C VAL A 28 -13.08 -1.26 -2.55
N ARG A 29 -13.78 -1.14 -1.41
CA ARG A 29 -13.32 -1.64 -0.11
C ARG A 29 -12.87 -3.11 -0.11
N PRO A 30 -13.61 -4.07 -0.72
CA PRO A 30 -13.19 -5.46 -0.72
C PRO A 30 -11.82 -5.67 -1.39
N GLU A 31 -11.55 -4.93 -2.46
CA GLU A 31 -10.28 -5.00 -3.19
C GLU A 31 -9.14 -4.38 -2.36
N LEU A 32 -9.40 -3.25 -1.69
CA LEU A 32 -8.43 -2.63 -0.78
C LEU A 32 -8.06 -3.55 0.38
N GLU A 33 -9.05 -4.19 1.01
CA GLU A 33 -8.80 -5.16 2.09
C GLU A 33 -7.99 -6.37 1.60
N SER A 34 -8.20 -6.80 0.35
CA SER A 34 -7.37 -7.83 -0.30
C SER A 34 -5.90 -7.38 -0.40
N TYR A 35 -5.65 -6.16 -0.92
CA TYR A 35 -4.28 -5.62 -0.97
C TYR A 35 -3.65 -5.49 0.42
N PHE A 36 -4.40 -5.05 1.43
CA PHE A 36 -3.89 -5.00 2.80
C PHE A 36 -3.55 -6.38 3.37
N ALA A 37 -4.32 -7.40 3.04
CA ALA A 37 -4.02 -8.77 3.44
C ALA A 37 -2.72 -9.27 2.80
N GLU A 38 -2.46 -8.94 1.54
CA GLU A 38 -1.19 -9.25 0.88
C GLU A 38 -0.02 -8.45 1.46
N LEU A 39 -0.20 -7.16 1.75
CA LEU A 39 0.84 -6.32 2.37
C LEU A 39 1.32 -6.86 3.72
N LYS A 40 0.42 -7.44 4.52
CA LYS A 40 0.83 -8.08 5.79
C LYS A 40 1.82 -9.22 5.59
N LYS A 41 1.75 -9.94 4.47
CA LYS A 41 2.73 -11.01 4.17
C LYS A 41 4.13 -10.45 3.95
N LEU A 42 4.25 -9.16 3.62
CA LEU A 42 5.52 -8.46 3.51
C LEU A 42 6.06 -8.00 4.88
N GLU A 43 5.22 -7.83 5.91
CA GLU A 43 5.70 -7.47 7.26
C GLU A 43 6.56 -8.59 7.86
N ASP A 44 6.23 -9.84 7.55
CA ASP A 44 6.98 -11.02 7.99
C ASP A 44 8.21 -11.31 7.10
N LEU A 45 8.43 -10.53 6.03
CA LEU A 45 9.54 -10.73 5.12
C LEU A 45 10.83 -10.16 5.72
N ASP A 46 11.68 -11.05 6.23
CA ASP A 46 13.03 -10.67 6.67
C ASP A 46 13.96 -10.48 5.46
N LEU A 47 14.49 -9.27 5.32
CA LEU A 47 15.44 -8.88 4.28
C LEU A 47 16.83 -8.53 4.82
N SER A 48 17.10 -8.75 6.12
CA SER A 48 18.36 -8.35 6.75
C SER A 48 19.60 -8.96 6.08
N ASP A 49 19.45 -10.19 5.58
CA ASP A 49 20.52 -10.96 4.95
C ASP A 49 20.52 -10.86 3.41
N VAL A 50 19.67 -10.01 2.83
CA VAL A 50 19.55 -9.84 1.38
C VAL A 50 20.27 -8.57 0.92
N PHE A 51 21.39 -8.74 0.21
CA PHE A 51 22.04 -7.62 -0.48
C PHE A 51 21.31 -7.26 -1.77
N SER A 52 21.05 -5.97 -1.99
CA SER A 52 20.51 -5.49 -3.26
C SER A 52 21.49 -5.76 -4.38
N GLY A 53 21.07 -6.52 -5.40
CA GLY A 53 21.89 -6.79 -6.59
C GLY A 53 22.31 -5.52 -7.35
N ARG A 54 21.65 -4.38 -7.09
CA ARG A 54 22.02 -3.06 -7.65
C ARG A 54 23.24 -2.44 -6.97
N LEU A 55 23.57 -2.85 -5.74
CA LEU A 55 24.72 -2.35 -4.98
C LEU A 55 26.03 -3.09 -5.29
N MET A 56 25.99 -4.14 -6.12
CA MET A 56 27.17 -4.92 -6.53
C MET A 56 28.06 -4.19 -7.55
N HIS A 57 27.69 -3.00 -8.02
CA HIS A 57 28.55 -2.14 -8.82
C HIS A 57 29.29 -1.16 -7.91
N ILE A 58 30.27 -1.65 -7.14
CA ILE A 58 31.35 -0.80 -6.63
C ILE A 58 32.40 -0.76 -7.74
N PRO A 59 32.59 0.36 -8.46
CA PRO A 59 33.72 0.50 -9.37
C PRO A 59 35.01 0.53 -8.54
N GLU A 60 36.04 -0.20 -8.97
CA GLU A 60 37.40 -0.09 -8.42
C GLU A 60 37.97 1.33 -8.55
#